data_AF-A0A3F2RBM1-F1
#
_entry.id   AF-A0A3F2RBM1-F1
#
_cell.length_a   1.000
_cell.length_b   1.000
_cell.length_c   1.000
_cell.angle_alpha   90.00
_cell.angle_beta   90.00
_cell.angle_gamma   90.00
#
_symmetry.space_group_name_H-M   'P 1'
#
loop_
_entity.id
_entity.type
_entity.pdbx_description
1 polymer ?
#
loop_
_entity_poly.entity_id
_entity_poly.type
_entity_poly.pdbx_seq_one_letter_code
_entity_poly.pdbx_strand_id
1 'polypeptide(L)'
;MKLAKKEMKAANKIKAAESAAAKKLAIQKEKGTRLINGWMAETKNPNEVYKALGLEKLGTRATESKNYPIYQRYEEKYRLTMRARMNGVAGTVYA
;
A
#
# COMPACT_ATOMS: atom_id res chain seq x y z
N MET A 1 -35.06 -32.43 4.54
CA MET A 1 -34.59 -31.65 3.35
C MET A 1 -34.45 -30.14 3.54
N LYS A 2 -35.26 -29.43 4.35
CA LYS A 2 -35.18 -27.96 4.50
C LYS A 2 -33.89 -27.44 5.17
N LEU A 3 -33.30 -28.23 6.08
CA LEU A 3 -32.08 -27.86 6.82
C LEU A 3 -30.83 -27.83 5.92
N ALA A 4 -30.61 -28.89 5.13
CA ALA A 4 -29.48 -28.99 4.20
C ALA A 4 -29.44 -27.85 3.16
N LYS A 5 -30.60 -27.41 2.64
CA LYS A 5 -30.67 -26.24 1.72
C LYS A 5 -30.27 -24.93 2.40
N LYS A 6 -30.59 -24.76 3.69
CA LYS A 6 -30.23 -23.56 4.47
C LYS A 6 -28.73 -23.50 4.73
N GLU A 7 -28.12 -24.64 5.04
CA GLU A 7 -26.68 -24.78 5.27
C GLU A 7 -25.87 -24.54 3.98
N MET A 8 -26.29 -25.12 2.85
CA MET A 8 -25.64 -24.84 1.54
C MET A 8 -25.73 -23.36 1.15
N LYS A 9 -26.87 -22.70 1.41
CA LYS A 9 -27.03 -21.27 1.13
C LYS A 9 -26.12 -20.41 2.01
N ALA A 10 -25.92 -20.79 3.27
CA ALA A 10 -24.98 -20.11 4.17
C ALA A 10 -23.52 -20.31 3.71
N ALA A 11 -23.14 -21.54 3.36
CA ALA A 11 -21.80 -21.86 2.87
C ALA A 11 -21.45 -21.11 1.57
N ASN A 12 -22.38 -21.02 0.61
CA ASN A 12 -22.18 -20.25 -0.63
C ASN A 12 -22.03 -18.74 -0.36
N LYS A 13 -22.75 -18.19 0.62
CA LYS A 13 -22.59 -16.77 0.99
C LYS A 13 -21.21 -16.48 1.59
N ILE A 14 -20.68 -17.37 2.42
CA ILE A 14 -19.35 -17.22 3.03
C ILE A 14 -18.27 -17.24 1.93
N LYS A 15 -18.27 -18.25 1.06
CA LYS A 15 -17.31 -18.33 -0.06
C LYS A 15 -17.35 -17.11 -0.99
N ALA A 16 -18.54 -16.59 -1.25
CA ALA A 16 -18.70 -15.37 -2.06
C ALA A 16 -18.15 -14.13 -1.36
N ALA A 17 -18.34 -14.00 -0.04
CA ALA A 17 -17.81 -12.89 0.75
C ALA A 17 -16.28 -12.91 0.83
N GLU A 18 -15.67 -14.09 1.05
CA GLU A 18 -14.21 -14.28 1.04
C GLU A 18 -13.62 -13.90 -0.32
N SER A 19 -14.25 -14.36 -1.41
CA SER A 19 -13.83 -14.04 -2.78
C SER A 19 -13.93 -12.53 -3.07
N ALA A 20 -14.97 -11.86 -2.58
CA ALA A 20 -15.14 -10.42 -2.72
C ALA A 20 -14.11 -9.63 -1.90
N ALA A 21 -13.79 -10.09 -0.68
CA ALA A 21 -12.76 -9.50 0.18
C ALA A 21 -11.37 -9.64 -0.45
N ALA A 22 -11.04 -10.82 -1.01
CA ALA A 22 -9.79 -11.05 -1.71
C ALA A 22 -9.64 -10.15 -2.95
N LYS A 23 -10.69 -10.00 -3.75
CA LYS A 23 -10.71 -9.07 -4.90
C LYS A 23 -10.51 -7.62 -4.47
N LYS A 24 -11.20 -7.17 -3.40
CA LYS A 24 -11.01 -5.81 -2.86
C LYS A 24 -9.58 -5.58 -2.38
N LEU A 25 -8.97 -6.57 -1.71
CA LEU A 25 -7.59 -6.49 -1.24
C LEU A 25 -6.61 -6.40 -2.42
N ALA A 26 -6.81 -7.20 -3.47
CA ALA A 26 -5.98 -7.14 -4.68
C ALA A 26 -6.05 -5.78 -5.37
N ILE A 27 -7.26 -5.23 -5.54
CA ILE A 27 -7.45 -3.90 -6.12
C ILE A 27 -6.80 -2.82 -5.24
N GLN A 28 -6.90 -2.92 -3.92
CA GLN A 28 -6.24 -1.99 -3.01
C GLN A 28 -4.71 -2.06 -3.11
N LYS A 29 -4.14 -3.27 -3.17
CA LYS A 29 -2.70 -3.46 -3.40
C LYS A 29 -2.26 -2.86 -4.73
N GLU A 30 -3.01 -3.12 -5.81
CA GLU A 30 -2.70 -2.58 -7.14
C GLU A 30 -2.75 -1.04 -7.16
N LYS A 31 -3.79 -0.44 -6.56
CA LYS A 31 -3.90 1.02 -6.41
C LYS A 31 -2.73 1.59 -5.62
N GLY A 32 -2.36 0.96 -4.51
CA GLY A 32 -1.18 1.35 -3.73
C GLY A 32 0.12 1.30 -4.54
N THR A 33 0.32 0.25 -5.33
CA THR A 33 1.50 0.12 -6.22
C THR A 33 1.54 1.22 -7.28
N ARG A 34 0.40 1.54 -7.92
CA ARG A 34 0.33 2.62 -8.92
C ARG A 34 0.67 3.97 -8.32
N LEU A 35 0.13 4.29 -7.13
CA LEU A 35 0.44 5.52 -6.41
C LEU A 35 1.94 5.63 -6.10
N ILE A 36 2.51 4.57 -5.52
CA ILE A 36 3.95 4.50 -5.18
C ILE A 36 4.82 4.75 -6.42
N ASN A 37 4.49 4.11 -7.55
CA ASN A 37 5.26 4.28 -8.78
C ASN A 37 5.14 5.71 -9.35
N GLY A 38 3.95 6.31 -9.30
CA GLY A 38 3.76 7.71 -9.71
C GLY A 38 4.58 8.67 -8.86
N TRP A 39 4.50 8.55 -7.53
CA TRP A 39 5.27 9.40 -6.61
C TRP A 39 6.79 9.23 -6.78
N MET A 40 7.26 8.02 -7.03
CA MET A 40 8.68 7.76 -7.33
C MET A 40 9.12 8.40 -8.66
N ALA A 41 8.28 8.39 -9.68
CA ALA A 41 8.56 9.03 -10.97
C ALA A 41 8.61 10.56 -10.85
N GLU A 42 7.73 11.13 -10.03
CA GLU A 42 7.73 12.55 -9.67
C GLU A 42 8.81 12.91 -8.62
N THR A 43 9.55 11.92 -8.10
CA THR A 43 10.53 12.10 -7.01
C THR A 43 9.97 12.82 -5.78
N LYS A 44 8.69 12.62 -5.46
CA LYS A 44 8.05 13.28 -4.31
C LYS A 44 8.78 12.94 -3.01
N ASN A 45 8.95 13.91 -2.13
CA ASN A 45 9.58 13.61 -0.85
C ASN A 45 8.60 12.85 0.07
N PRO A 46 9.07 12.00 1.01
CA PRO A 46 8.20 11.24 1.91
C PRO A 46 7.19 12.12 2.65
N ASN A 47 7.58 13.32 3.07
CA ASN A 47 6.69 14.29 3.72
C ASN A 47 5.49 14.67 2.83
N GLU A 48 5.69 14.88 1.53
CA GLU A 48 4.61 15.22 0.61
C GLU A 48 3.65 14.03 0.42
N VAL A 49 4.19 12.81 0.36
CA VAL A 49 3.38 11.60 0.26
C VAL A 49 2.58 11.35 1.55
N TYR A 50 3.17 11.62 2.72
CA TYR A 50 2.49 11.53 4.02
C TYR A 50 1.26 12.47 4.06
N LYS A 51 1.42 13.69 3.56
CA LYS A 51 0.32 14.67 3.43
C LYS A 51 -0.70 14.26 2.38
N ALA A 52 -0.27 13.79 1.21
CA ALA A 52 -1.16 13.33 0.13
C ALA A 52 -2.04 12.16 0.54
N LEU A 53 -1.55 11.30 1.45
CA LEU A 53 -2.30 10.21 2.06
C LEU A 53 -3.23 10.65 3.20
N GLY A 54 -3.22 11.94 3.54
CA GLY A 54 -4.02 12.54 4.62
C GLY A 54 -3.55 12.15 6.02
N LEU A 55 -2.35 11.59 6.16
CA LEU A 55 -1.85 11.08 7.44
C LEU A 55 -1.53 12.21 8.43
N GLU A 56 -1.08 13.37 7.93
CA GLU A 56 -0.82 14.57 8.74
C GLU A 56 -2.06 14.99 9.54
N LYS A 57 -3.25 14.89 8.94
CA LYS A 57 -4.52 15.26 9.60
C LYS A 57 -4.95 14.27 10.67
N LEU A 58 -4.42 13.06 10.66
CA LEU A 58 -4.75 12.01 11.64
C LEU A 58 -3.85 12.07 12.88
N GLY A 59 -2.73 12.79 12.80
CA GLY A 59 -1.77 12.92 13.91
C GLY A 59 -1.35 11.56 14.46
N THR A 60 -1.53 11.35 15.75
CA THR A 60 -1.17 10.11 16.45
C THR A 60 -1.91 8.87 15.95
N ARG A 61 -3.05 9.04 15.27
CA ARG A 61 -3.87 7.96 14.71
C ARG A 61 -3.49 7.59 13.29
N ALA A 62 -2.45 8.23 12.73
CA ALA A 62 -2.00 7.95 11.38
C ALA A 62 -1.67 6.47 11.17
N THR A 63 -1.05 5.81 12.16
CA THR A 63 -0.67 4.39 12.13
C THR A 63 -1.87 3.44 12.06
N GLU A 64 -3.05 3.88 12.50
CA GLU A 64 -4.30 3.12 12.44
C GLU A 64 -4.96 3.17 11.04
N SER A 65 -4.49 4.07 10.17
CA SER A 65 -5.04 4.27 8.83
C SER A 65 -4.64 3.17 7.85
N LYS A 66 -5.56 2.78 6.99
CA LYS A 66 -5.30 1.90 5.83
C LYS A 66 -4.27 2.48 4.85
N ASN A 67 -4.02 3.79 4.92
CA ASN A 67 -3.04 4.49 4.10
C ASN A 67 -1.61 4.40 4.66
N TYR A 68 -1.45 4.12 5.96
CA TYR A 68 -0.14 4.06 6.60
C TYR A 68 0.77 2.96 6.03
N PRO A 69 0.28 1.73 5.77
CA PRO A 69 1.09 0.72 5.10
C PRO A 69 1.55 1.12 3.68
N ILE A 70 0.81 1.98 2.99
CA ILE A 70 1.19 2.51 1.67
C ILE A 70 2.35 3.49 1.83
N TYR A 71 2.27 4.39 2.82
CA TYR A 71 3.35 5.31 3.17
C TYR A 71 4.64 4.57 3.52
N GLN A 72 4.59 3.56 4.39
CA GLN A 72 5.79 2.81 4.79
C GLN A 72 6.50 2.17 3.59
N ARG A 73 5.74 1.56 2.68
CA ARG A 73 6.29 0.99 1.44
C ARG A 73 6.93 2.06 0.55
N TYR A 74 6.31 3.24 0.49
CA TYR A 74 6.87 4.36 -0.26
C TYR A 74 8.18 4.85 0.35
N GLU A 75 8.20 5.09 1.66
CA GLU A 75 9.36 5.58 2.40
C GLU A 75 10.55 4.62 2.29
N GLU A 76 10.31 3.32 2.41
CA GLU A 76 11.33 2.30 2.19
C GLU A 76 11.89 2.35 0.75
N LYS A 77 11.01 2.37 -0.26
CA LYS A 77 11.42 2.44 -1.67
C LYS A 77 12.20 3.73 -1.98
N TYR A 78 11.73 4.86 -1.46
CA TYR A 78 12.39 6.16 -1.60
C TYR A 78 13.79 6.11 -0.97
N ARG A 79 13.91 5.63 0.28
CA ARG A 79 15.19 5.49 0.98
C ARG A 79 16.18 4.62 0.21
N LEU A 80 15.74 3.45 -0.26
CA LEU A 80 16.59 2.54 -1.03
C LEU A 80 17.02 3.16 -2.37
N THR A 81 16.12 3.84 -3.06
CA THR A 81 16.42 4.52 -4.33
C THR A 81 17.42 5.66 -4.14
N MET A 82 17.23 6.50 -3.11
CA MET A 82 18.16 7.58 -2.82
C MET A 82 19.52 7.05 -2.36
N ARG A 83 19.54 5.99 -1.55
CA ARG A 83 20.80 5.31 -1.17
C ARG A 83 21.53 4.76 -2.39
N ALA A 84 20.84 4.10 -3.31
CA ALA A 84 21.45 3.57 -4.53
C ALA A 84 22.02 4.69 -5.42
N ARG A 85 21.28 5.80 -5.56
CA ARG A 85 21.76 7.00 -6.27
C ARG A 85 23.00 7.59 -5.60
N MET A 86 22.98 7.76 -4.28
CA MET A 86 24.13 8.30 -3.53
C MET A 86 25.35 7.37 -3.59
N ASN A 87 25.17 6.06 -3.50
CA ASN A 87 26.26 5.10 -3.64
C ASN A 87 26.83 5.08 -5.07
N GLY A 88 25.99 5.31 -6.09
CA GLY A 88 26.44 5.48 -7.48
C GLY A 88 27.18 6.80 -7.72
N VAL A 89 26.86 7.87 -6.97
CA VAL A 89 27.54 9.18 -7.04
C VAL A 89 28.82 9.21 -6.21
N ALA A 90 28.84 8.53 -5.05
CA ALA A 90 30.05 8.42 -4.22
C ALA A 90 31.13 7.53 -4.87
N GLY A 91 30.74 6.61 -5.76
CA GLY A 91 31.66 5.78 -6.53
C GLY A 91 32.38 6.49 -7.68
N THR A 92 31.98 7.70 -8.07
CA THR A 92 32.61 8.46 -9.18
C THR A 92 33.48 9.62 -8.73
N VAL A 93 33.69 9.81 -7.42
CA VAL A 93 34.53 10.91 -6.89
C VAL A 93 35.83 10.39 -6.23
N TYR A 94 36.06 9.08 -6.24
CA TYR A 94 37.33 8.48 -5.83
C TYR A 94 37.71 7.33 -6.77
N ALA A 95 38.08 7.66 -7.99
CA ALA A 95 38.90 6.81 -8.87
C ALA A 95 39.64 7.70 -9.87
#